data_AF-A0AA86M6M2-F1
#
_entry.id   AF-A0AA86M6M2-F1
#
_cell.length_a   1.000
_cell.length_b   1.000
_cell.length_c   1.000
_cell.angle_alpha   90.00
_cell.angle_beta   90.00
_cell.angle_gamma   90.00
#
_symmetry.space_group_name_H-M   'P 1'
#
loop_
_entity.id
_entity.type
_entity.pdbx_description
1 polymer ?
#
loop_
_entity_poly.entity_id
_entity_poly.type
_entity_poly.pdbx_seq_one_letter_code
_entity_poly.pdbx_strand_id
1 'polypeptide(L)'
;MSKVESISRESWILSTFPEWGSWLNEEIEQEQVAPGTFAMWWLGCTGIWLKSEGGANVCVDFWCGTGKQSHGNPLMKTGHQMQRMAGVKKLQPNLRTTPFVLDPFAIREIDAVLATHDHNDHIDVNVAAAVMQNCPETVPFIGPQTCVDLWMSWGVPRERCIVVKPGDVVKVKDIEIHALDAFDRTALITLPADQKAAGVLPDGMDARAVNYLFKTPAARSITAGIRTTQTIMQSTATTIRSTWPSAHTVKTRGALPTK
;
A
#
# COMPACT_ATOMS: atom_id res chain seq x y z
N MET A 1 22.91 7.99 -38.44
CA MET A 1 23.02 8.19 -36.99
C MET A 1 23.27 6.83 -36.36
N SER A 2 24.29 6.70 -35.53
CA SER A 2 24.61 5.44 -34.84
C SER A 2 23.67 5.19 -33.67
N LYS A 3 23.63 3.95 -33.14
CA LYS A 3 22.85 3.62 -31.93
C LYS A 3 23.28 4.44 -30.71
N VAL A 4 24.57 4.76 -30.59
CA VAL A 4 25.10 5.54 -29.45
C VAL A 4 24.60 6.99 -29.52
N GLU A 5 24.54 7.56 -30.72
CA GLU A 5 24.07 8.93 -30.95
C GLU A 5 22.56 9.09 -30.75
N SER A 6 21.78 8.01 -30.86
CA SER A 6 20.32 8.06 -30.71
C SER A 6 19.83 7.86 -29.27
N ILE A 7 20.69 7.43 -28.34
CA ILE A 7 20.31 7.17 -26.95
C ILE A 7 20.36 8.46 -26.14
N SER A 8 19.24 8.81 -25.52
CA SER A 8 19.15 9.84 -24.48
C SER A 8 18.92 9.22 -23.10
N ARG A 9 19.06 10.04 -22.05
CA ARG A 9 18.71 9.65 -20.69
C ARG A 9 17.24 9.23 -20.60
N GLU A 10 16.34 9.95 -21.26
CA GLU A 10 14.90 9.69 -21.27
C GLU A 10 14.60 8.36 -21.98
N SER A 11 15.20 8.11 -23.15
CA SER A 11 15.00 6.83 -23.85
C SER A 11 15.55 5.65 -23.05
N TRP A 12 16.66 5.83 -22.32
CA TRP A 12 17.20 4.80 -21.45
C TRP A 12 16.25 4.49 -20.29
N ILE A 13 15.75 5.52 -19.59
CA ILE A 13 14.79 5.34 -18.49
C ILE A 13 13.52 4.64 -18.97
N LEU A 14 12.92 5.11 -20.06
CA LEU A 14 11.66 4.56 -20.61
C LEU A 14 11.80 3.14 -21.17
N SER A 15 13.02 2.70 -21.52
CA SER A 15 13.28 1.32 -21.96
C SER A 15 13.76 0.40 -20.84
N THR A 16 13.92 0.92 -19.61
CA THR A 16 14.48 0.16 -18.48
C THR A 16 13.51 0.01 -17.30
N PHE A 17 12.64 0.99 -17.04
CA PHE A 17 11.79 1.02 -15.84
C PHE A 17 10.29 0.90 -16.15
N PRO A 18 9.49 0.35 -15.20
CA PRO A 18 9.90 -0.25 -13.92
C PRO A 18 10.69 -1.55 -14.13
N GLU A 19 11.53 -1.94 -13.17
CA GLU A 19 12.56 -2.98 -13.36
C GLU A 19 11.99 -4.34 -13.80
N TRP A 20 10.74 -4.64 -13.45
CA TRP A 20 10.07 -5.89 -13.81
C TRP A 20 9.10 -5.76 -15.00
N GLY A 21 8.93 -4.56 -15.56
CA GLY A 21 7.91 -4.29 -16.57
C GLY A 21 6.53 -4.76 -16.11
N SER A 22 5.86 -5.56 -16.94
CA SER A 22 4.56 -6.18 -16.67
C SER A 22 4.63 -7.61 -16.12
N TRP A 23 5.82 -8.14 -15.79
CA TRP A 23 5.97 -9.54 -15.38
C TRP A 23 5.03 -9.94 -14.23
N LEU A 24 5.02 -9.15 -13.16
CA LEU A 24 4.18 -9.44 -12.00
C LEU A 24 2.69 -9.15 -12.27
N ASN A 25 2.38 -8.19 -13.15
CA ASN A 25 1.00 -7.94 -13.57
C ASN A 25 0.43 -9.20 -14.24
N GLU A 26 1.18 -9.77 -15.19
CA GLU A 26 0.81 -11.00 -15.90
C GLU A 26 0.71 -12.20 -14.94
N GLU A 27 1.66 -12.35 -14.01
CA GLU A 27 1.63 -13.41 -12.99
C GLU A 27 0.36 -13.33 -12.12
N ILE A 28 0.01 -12.14 -11.62
CA ILE A 28 -1.18 -11.91 -10.80
C ILE A 28 -2.45 -12.24 -11.58
N GLU A 29 -2.57 -11.79 -12.83
CA GLU A 29 -3.74 -12.06 -13.68
C GLU A 29 -3.89 -13.57 -13.93
N GLN A 30 -2.80 -14.26 -14.23
CA GLN A 30 -2.78 -15.69 -14.55
C GLN A 30 -2.99 -16.61 -13.34
N GLU A 31 -2.67 -16.15 -12.12
CA GLU A 31 -2.78 -16.97 -10.91
C GLU A 31 -4.23 -17.43 -10.68
N GLN A 32 -4.42 -18.74 -10.64
CA GLN A 32 -5.68 -19.40 -10.32
C GLN A 32 -5.66 -19.85 -8.86
N VAL A 33 -6.21 -19.02 -7.98
CA VAL A 33 -6.22 -19.26 -6.54
C VAL A 33 -7.09 -20.49 -6.23
N ALA A 34 -6.49 -21.52 -5.64
CA ALA A 34 -7.20 -22.77 -5.36
C ALA A 34 -8.29 -22.58 -4.28
N PRO A 35 -9.39 -23.37 -4.34
CA PRO A 35 -10.43 -23.32 -3.30
C PRO A 35 -9.87 -23.53 -1.89
N GLY A 36 -10.37 -22.77 -0.92
CA GLY A 36 -9.88 -22.77 0.45
C GLY A 36 -8.48 -22.16 0.61
N THR A 37 -8.00 -21.37 -0.37
CA THR A 37 -6.74 -20.62 -0.28
C THR A 37 -6.89 -19.16 -0.72
N PHE A 38 -5.85 -18.37 -0.48
CA PHE A 38 -5.69 -17.02 -1.03
C PHE A 38 -4.23 -16.83 -1.47
N ALA A 39 -3.98 -15.89 -2.36
CA ALA A 39 -2.64 -15.49 -2.78
C ALA A 39 -2.35 -14.05 -2.39
N MET A 40 -1.08 -13.75 -2.10
CA MET A 40 -0.61 -12.40 -1.84
C MET A 40 0.76 -12.17 -2.47
N TRP A 41 0.97 -10.94 -2.93
CA TRP A 41 2.26 -10.48 -3.44
C TRP A 41 2.69 -9.22 -2.69
N TRP A 42 3.97 -9.17 -2.34
CA TRP A 42 4.57 -7.99 -1.75
C TRP A 42 5.09 -7.07 -2.85
N LEU A 43 4.60 -5.83 -2.85
CA LEU A 43 4.85 -4.83 -3.91
C LEU A 43 6.00 -3.87 -3.55
N GLY A 44 6.66 -4.08 -2.41
CA GLY A 44 7.64 -3.17 -1.82
C GLY A 44 7.02 -2.26 -0.75
N CYS A 45 7.84 -1.75 0.17
CA CYS A 45 7.38 -1.07 1.39
C CYS A 45 6.38 -1.97 2.16
N THR A 46 5.13 -1.53 2.32
CA THR A 46 4.02 -2.33 2.86
C THR A 46 2.94 -2.62 1.82
N GLY A 47 3.20 -2.31 0.55
CA GLY A 47 2.29 -2.54 -0.55
C GLY A 47 2.00 -4.03 -0.72
N ILE A 48 0.73 -4.39 -0.79
CA ILE A 48 0.25 -5.76 -0.92
C ILE A 48 -0.77 -5.83 -2.04
N TRP A 49 -0.63 -6.83 -2.90
CA TRP A 49 -1.74 -7.34 -3.71
C TRP A 49 -2.30 -8.59 -3.05
N LEU A 50 -3.62 -8.68 -2.89
CA LEU A 50 -4.32 -9.86 -2.38
C LEU A 50 -5.31 -10.36 -3.44
N LYS A 51 -5.28 -11.66 -3.73
CA LYS A 51 -6.23 -12.35 -4.61
C LYS A 51 -6.94 -13.48 -3.86
N SER A 52 -8.27 -13.47 -3.84
CA SER A 52 -9.09 -14.51 -3.21
C SER A 52 -9.35 -15.69 -4.14
N GLU A 53 -9.81 -16.82 -3.59
CA GLU A 53 -10.27 -17.98 -4.37
C GLU A 53 -11.46 -17.66 -5.30
N GLY A 54 -12.30 -16.67 -4.95
CA GLY A 54 -13.37 -16.18 -5.81
C GLY A 54 -12.92 -15.18 -6.88
N GLY A 55 -11.62 -14.92 -7.01
CA GLY A 55 -11.06 -13.99 -8.01
C GLY A 55 -11.27 -12.51 -7.68
N ALA A 56 -11.42 -12.16 -6.40
CA ALA A 56 -11.39 -10.76 -5.97
C ALA A 56 -9.93 -10.29 -5.84
N ASN A 57 -9.63 -9.11 -6.38
CA ASN A 57 -8.31 -8.50 -6.37
C ASN A 57 -8.32 -7.20 -5.56
N VAL A 58 -7.51 -7.14 -4.51
CA VAL A 58 -7.46 -6.01 -3.59
C VAL A 58 -6.02 -5.52 -3.45
N CYS A 59 -5.82 -4.22 -3.62
CA CYS A 59 -4.51 -3.58 -3.56
C CYS A 59 -4.44 -2.66 -2.33
N VAL A 60 -3.46 -2.85 -1.45
CA VAL A 60 -3.33 -2.14 -0.17
C VAL A 60 -1.96 -1.46 -0.12
N ASP A 61 -1.91 -0.18 0.22
CA ASP A 61 -0.68 0.60 0.46
C ASP A 61 0.34 0.53 -0.68
N PHE A 62 -0.12 0.36 -1.92
CA PHE A 62 0.77 0.26 -3.07
C PHE A 62 1.40 1.61 -3.38
N TRP A 63 2.71 1.69 -3.15
CA TRP A 63 3.49 2.92 -3.28
C TRP A 63 4.52 2.86 -4.42
N CYS A 64 4.31 3.74 -5.40
CA CYS A 64 5.11 3.89 -6.61
C CYS A 64 6.07 5.09 -6.57
N GLY A 65 6.21 5.74 -5.41
CA GLY A 65 7.21 6.77 -5.18
C GLY A 65 8.61 6.24 -4.85
N THR A 66 9.55 7.17 -4.69
CA THR A 66 10.94 6.90 -4.27
C THR A 66 11.37 7.81 -3.13
N GLY A 67 12.57 7.56 -2.59
CA GLY A 67 13.20 8.36 -1.54
C GLY A 67 13.89 9.63 -2.07
N LYS A 68 14.94 10.06 -1.39
CA LYS A 68 15.76 11.21 -1.83
C LYS A 68 16.43 10.93 -3.17
N GLN A 69 16.52 11.96 -4.02
CA GLN A 69 17.16 11.91 -5.34
C GLN A 69 18.37 12.85 -5.47
N SER A 70 18.60 13.73 -4.49
CA SER A 70 19.72 14.68 -4.49
C SER A 70 20.06 15.15 -3.08
N HIS A 71 21.31 15.58 -2.89
CA HIS A 71 21.80 16.25 -1.67
C HIS A 71 21.62 17.79 -1.72
N GLY A 72 21.07 18.34 -2.82
CA GLY A 72 21.02 19.78 -3.07
C GLY A 72 20.30 20.60 -2.00
N ASN A 73 19.35 20.01 -1.26
CA ASN A 73 18.79 20.61 -0.05
C ASN A 73 19.25 19.81 1.18
N PRO A 74 20.18 20.33 2.01
CA PRO A 74 20.69 19.60 3.16
C PRO A 74 19.75 19.61 4.36
N LEU A 75 18.62 20.32 4.29
CA LEU A 75 17.70 20.52 5.41
C LEU A 75 16.41 19.74 5.24
N MET A 76 15.92 19.20 6.35
CA MET A 76 14.58 18.62 6.45
C MET A 76 13.53 19.72 6.35
N LYS A 77 12.38 19.42 5.74
CA LYS A 77 11.24 20.35 5.66
C LYS A 77 10.79 20.75 7.06
N THR A 78 10.59 22.04 7.29
CA THR A 78 10.06 22.56 8.56
C THR A 78 8.72 21.91 8.88
N GLY A 79 8.58 21.38 10.10
CA GLY A 79 7.35 20.74 10.57
C GLY A 79 7.20 19.27 10.17
N HIS A 80 8.19 18.68 9.49
CA HIS A 80 8.21 17.24 9.21
C HIS A 80 8.19 16.44 10.52
N GLN A 81 7.49 15.31 10.53
CA GLN A 81 7.29 14.46 11.71
C GLN A 81 8.62 14.06 12.38
N MET A 82 9.68 13.77 11.62
CA MET A 82 11.01 13.48 12.18
C MET A 82 11.65 14.68 12.89
N GLN A 83 11.43 15.90 12.42
CA GLN A 83 11.86 17.11 13.13
C GLN A 83 11.09 17.27 14.45
N ARG A 84 9.78 16.98 14.46
CA ARG A 84 8.94 17.03 15.66
C ARG A 84 9.35 15.98 16.69
N MET A 85 9.69 14.76 16.23
CA MET A 85 10.11 13.67 17.11
C MET A 85 11.48 13.89 17.74
N ALA A 86 12.45 14.36 16.97
CA ALA A 86 13.87 14.31 17.37
C ALA A 86 14.59 15.66 17.37
N GLY A 87 13.91 16.76 17.03
CA GLY A 87 14.53 18.09 16.95
C GLY A 87 15.58 18.24 15.85
N VAL A 88 15.65 17.31 14.90
CA VAL A 88 16.67 17.27 13.85
C VAL A 88 16.40 18.31 12.76
N LYS A 89 17.48 18.85 12.17
CA LYS A 89 17.41 19.78 11.02
C LYS A 89 17.96 19.18 9.73
N LYS A 90 18.88 18.23 9.83
CA LYS A 90 19.54 17.61 8.68
C LYS A 90 18.54 16.77 7.88
N LEU A 91 18.68 16.77 6.56
CA LEU A 91 17.93 15.90 5.67
C LEU A 91 18.09 14.43 6.10
N GLN A 92 16.97 13.70 6.16
CA GLN A 92 16.99 12.25 6.36
C GLN A 92 17.53 11.57 5.09
N PRO A 93 18.52 10.66 5.19
CA PRO A 93 19.10 9.95 4.05
C PRO A 93 18.26 8.71 3.66
N ASN A 94 16.94 8.86 3.53
CA ASN A 94 16.05 7.76 3.14
C ASN A 94 16.06 7.56 1.61
N LEU A 95 16.83 6.58 1.16
CA LEU A 95 16.88 6.10 -0.23
C LEU A 95 16.00 4.86 -0.36
N ARG A 96 15.24 4.74 -1.46
CA ARG A 96 14.51 3.50 -1.77
C ARG A 96 15.53 2.45 -2.21
N THR A 97 15.47 1.27 -1.60
CA THR A 97 16.42 0.16 -1.85
C THR A 97 15.73 -1.10 -2.38
N THR A 98 14.49 -0.97 -2.84
CA THR A 98 13.69 -2.06 -3.41
C THR A 98 13.22 -1.63 -4.80
N PRO A 99 13.37 -2.48 -5.84
CA PRO A 99 12.90 -2.17 -7.19
C PRO A 99 11.37 -2.00 -7.24
N PHE A 100 10.86 -1.54 -8.37
CA PHE A 100 9.43 -1.54 -8.67
C PHE A 100 9.06 -2.86 -9.35
N VAL A 101 8.38 -3.72 -8.60
CA VAL A 101 8.04 -5.08 -9.04
C VAL A 101 6.73 -5.18 -9.82
N LEU A 102 5.87 -4.16 -9.72
CA LEU A 102 4.57 -4.10 -10.38
C LEU A 102 4.43 -2.75 -11.09
N ASP A 103 4.00 -2.75 -12.35
CA ASP A 103 3.65 -1.52 -13.06
C ASP A 103 2.19 -1.14 -12.76
N PRO A 104 1.93 0.02 -12.10
CA PRO A 104 0.56 0.44 -11.85
C PRO A 104 -0.23 0.68 -13.15
N PHE A 105 0.41 1.13 -14.22
CA PHE A 105 -0.24 1.43 -15.50
C PHE A 105 -0.57 0.18 -16.33
N ALA A 106 -0.10 -1.00 -15.90
CA ALA A 106 -0.49 -2.29 -16.46
C ALA A 106 -1.58 -2.99 -15.63
N ILE A 107 -2.13 -2.36 -14.58
CA ILE A 107 -3.27 -2.91 -13.83
C ILE A 107 -4.53 -2.89 -14.70
N ARG A 108 -5.18 -4.05 -14.85
CA ARG A 108 -6.46 -4.21 -15.58
C ARG A 108 -7.55 -4.81 -14.71
N GLU A 109 -7.21 -5.75 -13.84
CA GLU A 109 -8.16 -6.45 -12.96
C GLU A 109 -7.95 -6.07 -11.49
N ILE A 110 -8.80 -5.20 -10.95
CA ILE A 110 -8.75 -4.78 -9.55
C ILE A 110 -10.17 -4.48 -9.05
N ASP A 111 -10.45 -4.80 -7.78
CA ASP A 111 -11.77 -4.63 -7.17
C ASP A 111 -11.80 -3.60 -6.04
N ALA A 112 -10.65 -3.22 -5.48
CA ALA A 112 -10.52 -2.10 -4.53
C ALA A 112 -9.06 -1.64 -4.40
N VAL A 113 -8.89 -0.33 -4.21
CA VAL A 113 -7.62 0.30 -3.76
C VAL A 113 -7.79 0.71 -2.31
N LEU A 114 -6.84 0.38 -1.45
CA LEU A 114 -6.86 0.72 -0.03
C LEU A 114 -5.60 1.45 0.39
N ALA A 115 -5.77 2.37 1.32
CA ALA A 115 -4.69 3.00 2.07
C ALA A 115 -4.99 2.85 3.57
N THR A 116 -3.98 2.47 4.34
CA THR A 116 -4.07 2.38 5.81
C THR A 116 -4.01 3.74 6.45
N HIS A 117 -3.20 4.66 5.92
CA HIS A 117 -3.02 6.03 6.41
C HIS A 117 -2.38 6.95 5.36
N ASP A 118 -2.28 8.23 5.68
CA ASP A 118 -1.92 9.32 4.74
C ASP A 118 -0.41 9.62 4.64
N HIS A 119 0.47 8.76 5.18
CA HIS A 119 1.90 8.94 4.93
C HIS A 119 2.22 8.63 3.48
N ASN A 120 3.17 9.38 2.95
CA ASN A 120 3.49 9.39 1.52
C ASN A 120 3.86 8.02 0.95
N ASP A 121 4.37 7.10 1.77
CA ASP A 121 4.77 5.74 1.41
C ASP A 121 3.66 4.67 1.55
N HIS A 122 2.41 5.11 1.78
CA HIS A 122 1.23 4.25 1.94
C HIS A 122 0.05 4.62 1.03
N ILE A 123 0.20 5.69 0.25
CA ILE A 123 -0.83 6.18 -0.68
C ILE A 123 -0.12 6.84 -1.86
N ASP A 124 -0.60 6.59 -3.08
CA ASP A 124 0.12 7.00 -4.28
C ASP A 124 -0.79 7.56 -5.36
N VAL A 125 -0.43 8.75 -5.85
CA VAL A 125 -1.17 9.46 -6.89
C VAL A 125 -1.05 8.80 -8.26
N ASN A 126 0.07 8.14 -8.56
CA ASN A 126 0.28 7.45 -9.84
C ASN A 126 -0.55 6.17 -9.90
N VAL A 127 -0.65 5.45 -8.77
CA VAL A 127 -1.56 4.29 -8.64
C VAL A 127 -3.01 4.75 -8.81
N ALA A 128 -3.41 5.84 -8.16
CA ALA A 128 -4.75 6.41 -8.33
C ALA A 128 -5.02 6.79 -9.79
N ALA A 129 -4.07 7.47 -10.45
CA ALA A 129 -4.19 7.84 -11.86
C ALA A 129 -4.33 6.62 -12.78
N ALA A 130 -3.50 5.58 -12.58
CA ALA A 130 -3.55 4.37 -13.38
C ALA A 130 -4.88 3.63 -13.25
N VAL A 131 -5.38 3.46 -12.02
CA VAL A 131 -6.69 2.81 -11.78
C VAL A 131 -7.84 3.64 -12.36
N MET A 132 -7.78 4.97 -12.27
CA MET A 132 -8.78 5.86 -12.87
C MET A 132 -8.79 5.79 -14.40
N GLN A 133 -7.62 5.57 -15.03
CA GLN A 133 -7.49 5.50 -16.49
C GLN A 133 -7.85 4.12 -17.06
N ASN A 134 -7.52 3.05 -16.34
CA ASN A 134 -7.53 1.70 -16.90
C ASN A 134 -8.67 0.81 -16.38
N CYS A 135 -9.25 1.13 -15.22
CA CYS A 135 -10.18 0.25 -14.52
C CYS A 135 -11.60 0.83 -14.45
N PRO A 136 -12.64 -0.01 -14.29
CA PRO A 136 -14.02 0.44 -14.18
C PRO A 136 -14.25 1.50 -13.09
N GLU A 137 -15.20 2.40 -13.32
CA GLU A 137 -15.61 3.43 -12.35
C GLU A 137 -16.14 2.85 -11.04
N THR A 138 -16.54 1.56 -11.04
CA THR A 138 -17.01 0.84 -9.87
C THR A 138 -15.92 0.49 -8.86
N VAL A 139 -14.63 0.60 -9.20
CA VAL A 139 -13.54 0.27 -8.28
C VAL A 139 -13.42 1.36 -7.20
N PRO A 140 -13.65 1.04 -5.91
CA PRO A 140 -13.59 1.99 -4.82
C PRO A 140 -12.16 2.23 -4.32
N PHE A 141 -11.95 3.42 -3.78
CA PHE A 141 -10.78 3.86 -3.01
C PHE A 141 -11.19 3.93 -1.53
N ILE A 142 -10.67 3.02 -0.72
CA ILE A 142 -11.12 2.80 0.67
C ILE A 142 -10.00 3.22 1.63
N GLY A 143 -10.30 4.13 2.54
CA GLY A 143 -9.30 4.65 3.47
C GLY A 143 -9.90 5.43 4.63
N PRO A 144 -9.09 5.79 5.64
CA PRO A 144 -9.49 6.76 6.64
C PRO A 144 -9.76 8.13 5.97
N GLN A 145 -10.40 9.04 6.70
CA GLN A 145 -10.85 10.32 6.16
C GLN A 145 -9.73 11.10 5.47
N THR A 146 -8.53 11.17 6.04
CA THR A 146 -7.43 11.93 5.43
C THR A 146 -6.88 11.31 4.14
N CYS A 147 -6.90 9.99 4.00
CA CYS A 147 -6.58 9.33 2.73
C CYS A 147 -7.60 9.71 1.65
N VAL A 148 -8.89 9.71 2.01
CA VAL A 148 -9.97 10.10 1.09
C VAL A 148 -9.87 11.56 0.69
N ASP A 149 -9.57 12.46 1.63
CA ASP A 149 -9.33 13.87 1.33
C ASP A 149 -8.16 14.06 0.38
N LEU A 150 -7.08 13.28 0.57
CA LEU A 150 -5.91 13.31 -0.31
C LEU A 150 -6.23 12.82 -1.72
N TRP A 151 -6.92 11.68 -1.87
CA TRP A 151 -7.38 11.19 -3.18
C TRP A 151 -8.29 12.20 -3.89
N MET A 152 -9.24 12.80 -3.18
CA MET A 152 -10.11 13.84 -3.76
C MET A 152 -9.32 15.06 -4.20
N SER A 153 -8.28 15.46 -3.44
CA SER A 153 -7.39 16.57 -3.82
C SER A 153 -6.61 16.29 -5.10
N TRP A 154 -6.41 15.01 -5.45
CA TRP A 154 -5.78 14.58 -6.70
C TRP A 154 -6.77 14.37 -7.85
N GLY A 155 -8.07 14.51 -7.60
CA GLY A 155 -9.13 14.39 -8.61
C GLY A 155 -9.84 13.04 -8.64
N VAL A 156 -9.65 12.16 -7.65
CA VAL A 156 -10.50 10.97 -7.51
C VAL A 156 -11.92 11.41 -7.13
N PRO A 157 -12.97 11.02 -7.87
CA PRO A 157 -14.33 11.43 -7.57
C PRO A 157 -14.82 10.90 -6.23
N ARG A 158 -15.59 11.71 -5.49
CA ARG A 158 -16.08 11.35 -4.14
C ARG A 158 -16.90 10.06 -4.13
N GLU A 159 -17.67 9.82 -5.19
CA GLU A 159 -18.48 8.64 -5.42
C GLU A 159 -17.66 7.34 -5.52
N ARG A 160 -16.37 7.44 -5.85
CA ARG A 160 -15.43 6.32 -5.83
C ARG A 160 -14.74 6.14 -4.48
N CYS A 161 -14.95 7.02 -3.51
CA CYS A 161 -14.26 6.97 -2.23
C CYS A 161 -15.17 6.43 -1.11
N ILE A 162 -14.62 5.53 -0.30
CA ILE A 162 -15.26 5.00 0.90
C ILE A 162 -14.41 5.37 2.11
N VAL A 163 -14.95 6.22 2.97
CA VAL A 163 -14.34 6.54 4.27
C VAL A 163 -14.64 5.41 5.23
N VAL A 164 -13.62 4.90 5.91
CA VAL A 164 -13.74 3.89 6.97
C VAL A 164 -13.15 4.40 8.28
N LYS A 165 -13.71 3.93 9.39
CA LYS A 165 -13.19 4.09 10.76
C LYS A 165 -13.14 2.73 11.47
N PRO A 166 -12.42 2.60 12.59
CA PRO A 166 -12.41 1.36 13.37
C PRO A 166 -13.84 0.86 13.67
N GLY A 167 -14.08 -0.43 13.41
CA GLY A 167 -15.37 -1.10 13.55
C GLY A 167 -16.18 -1.20 12.25
N ASP A 168 -15.88 -0.40 11.23
CA ASP A 168 -16.55 -0.51 9.93
C ASP A 168 -16.15 -1.79 9.19
N VAL A 169 -17.06 -2.31 8.36
CA VAL A 169 -16.83 -3.48 7.51
C VAL A 169 -17.27 -3.16 6.09
N VAL A 170 -16.37 -3.36 5.12
CA VAL A 170 -16.66 -3.19 3.69
C VAL A 170 -16.54 -4.54 3.00
N LYS A 171 -17.54 -4.91 2.21
CA LYS A 171 -17.51 -6.15 1.42
C LYS A 171 -17.10 -5.86 -0.02
N VAL A 172 -16.05 -6.53 -0.48
CA VAL A 172 -15.56 -6.48 -1.86
C VAL A 172 -15.58 -7.90 -2.40
N LYS A 173 -16.57 -8.21 -3.26
CA LYS A 173 -16.85 -9.58 -3.74
C LYS A 173 -16.93 -10.58 -2.56
N ASP A 174 -16.02 -11.55 -2.50
CA ASP A 174 -15.95 -12.60 -1.48
C ASP A 174 -15.02 -12.24 -0.30
N ILE A 175 -14.51 -11.01 -0.24
CA ILE A 175 -13.65 -10.50 0.83
C ILE A 175 -14.45 -9.57 1.75
N GLU A 176 -14.43 -9.84 3.06
CA GLU A 176 -14.86 -8.88 4.08
C GLU A 176 -13.64 -8.13 4.63
N ILE A 177 -13.64 -6.81 4.51
CA ILE A 177 -12.57 -5.92 4.94
C ILE A 177 -13.02 -5.21 6.21
N HIS A 178 -12.46 -5.61 7.34
CA HIS A 178 -12.72 -4.99 8.64
C HIS A 178 -11.70 -3.88 8.91
N ALA A 179 -12.15 -2.66 9.12
CA ALA A 179 -11.32 -1.58 9.62
C ALA A 179 -11.18 -1.70 11.16
N LEU A 180 -9.95 -1.65 11.64
CA LEU A 180 -9.56 -1.81 13.05
C LEU A 180 -8.74 -0.60 13.50
N ASP A 181 -8.59 -0.45 14.81
CA ASP A 181 -7.75 0.58 15.40
C ASP A 181 -6.30 0.51 14.87
N ALA A 182 -5.79 1.67 14.43
CA ALA A 182 -4.38 1.85 14.14
C ALA A 182 -3.62 2.34 15.38
N PHE A 183 -2.31 2.08 15.38
CA PHE A 183 -1.42 2.51 16.46
C PHE A 183 -0.24 3.31 15.94
N ASP A 184 -0.38 3.98 14.78
CA ASP A 184 0.71 4.80 14.26
C ASP A 184 0.87 6.14 14.99
N ARG A 185 1.63 6.11 16.07
CA ARG A 185 1.99 7.31 16.84
C ARG A 185 2.66 8.39 15.98
N THR A 186 3.30 8.03 14.88
CA THR A 186 3.92 8.99 13.97
C THR A 186 2.84 9.78 13.22
N ALA A 187 1.77 9.14 12.74
CA ALA A 187 0.62 9.81 12.13
C ALA A 187 -0.01 10.88 13.03
N LEU A 188 -0.07 10.67 14.34
CA LEU A 188 -0.61 11.67 15.27
C LEU A 188 0.16 12.99 15.27
N ILE A 189 1.46 12.97 14.97
CA ILE A 189 2.35 14.12 14.93
C ILE A 189 2.75 14.55 13.51
N THR A 190 2.26 13.85 12.48
CA THR A 190 2.33 14.28 11.08
C THR A 190 1.26 15.35 10.86
N LEU A 191 1.61 16.60 11.16
CA LEU A 191 0.72 17.75 11.12
C LEU A 191 1.16 18.76 10.06
N PRO A 192 0.24 19.55 9.49
CA PRO A 192 0.56 20.73 8.71
C PRO A 192 1.62 21.62 9.39
N ALA A 193 2.46 22.29 8.59
CA ALA A 193 3.66 22.98 9.08
C ALA A 193 3.35 24.12 10.05
N ASP A 194 2.17 24.73 9.94
CA ASP A 194 1.63 25.78 10.79
C ASP A 194 1.05 25.28 12.12
N GLN A 195 0.84 23.97 12.27
CA GLN A 195 0.29 23.37 13.49
C GLN A 195 1.38 22.90 14.47
N LYS A 196 1.05 22.89 15.77
CA LYS A 196 1.94 22.43 16.86
C LYS A 196 1.34 21.21 17.55
N ALA A 197 2.17 20.21 17.82
CA ALA A 197 1.80 19.05 18.63
C ALA A 197 1.98 19.28 20.14
N ALA A 198 2.85 20.23 20.53
CA ALA A 198 3.15 20.49 21.93
C ALA A 198 1.93 21.05 22.69
N GLY A 199 1.59 20.43 23.82
CA GLY A 199 0.44 20.83 24.65
C GLY A 199 -0.93 20.41 24.11
N VAL A 200 -0.96 19.63 23.02
CA VAL A 200 -2.20 19.10 22.42
C VAL A 200 -2.27 17.60 22.69
N LEU A 201 -3.43 17.13 23.15
CA LEU A 201 -3.69 15.70 23.30
C LEU A 201 -3.67 15.05 21.91
N PRO A 202 -2.86 14.02 21.66
CA PRO A 202 -2.79 13.39 20.34
C PRO A 202 -4.03 12.51 20.12
N ASP A 203 -5.11 13.12 19.64
CA ASP A 203 -6.38 12.50 19.27
C ASP A 203 -6.49 12.32 17.74
N GLY A 204 -7.63 11.82 17.25
CA GLY A 204 -7.89 11.75 15.81
C GLY A 204 -7.08 10.72 15.03
N MET A 205 -6.68 9.60 15.66
CA MET A 205 -6.10 8.45 14.96
C MET A 205 -7.08 7.91 13.92
N ASP A 206 -8.34 7.69 14.30
CA ASP A 206 -9.37 7.04 13.48
C ASP A 206 -9.64 7.78 12.16
N ALA A 207 -9.46 9.11 12.15
CA ALA A 207 -9.61 9.91 10.95
C ALA A 207 -8.39 9.81 9.99
N ARG A 208 -7.25 9.36 10.51
CA ARG A 208 -5.94 9.37 9.83
C ARG A 208 -5.39 7.99 9.49
N ALA A 209 -5.68 7.00 10.31
CA ALA A 209 -5.10 5.68 10.20
C ALA A 209 -6.04 4.59 10.69
N VAL A 210 -6.10 3.50 9.95
CA VAL A 210 -6.78 2.24 10.33
C VAL A 210 -5.87 1.05 10.01
N ASN A 211 -6.05 -0.05 10.75
CA ASN A 211 -5.55 -1.36 10.35
C ASN A 211 -6.66 -2.11 9.60
N TYR A 212 -6.31 -3.00 8.68
CA TYR A 212 -7.28 -3.84 7.98
C TYR A 212 -7.15 -5.31 8.40
N LEU A 213 -8.30 -5.95 8.59
CA LEU A 213 -8.43 -7.40 8.67
C LEU A 213 -9.27 -7.90 7.49
N PHE A 214 -8.64 -8.63 6.58
CA PHE A 214 -9.27 -9.27 5.44
C PHE A 214 -9.73 -10.66 5.83
N LYS A 215 -11.02 -10.96 5.63
CA LYS A 215 -11.55 -12.32 5.69
C LYS A 215 -11.89 -12.78 4.29
N THR A 216 -11.29 -13.90 3.89
CA THR A 216 -11.57 -14.59 2.63
C THR A 216 -12.30 -15.89 2.95
N PRO A 217 -12.92 -16.57 1.96
CA PRO A 217 -13.58 -17.84 2.23
C PRO A 217 -12.59 -18.92 2.74
N ALA A 218 -11.34 -18.84 2.29
CA ALA A 218 -10.22 -19.69 2.69
C ALA A 218 -9.73 -19.51 4.14
N ALA A 219 -9.77 -18.29 4.67
CA ALA A 219 -9.13 -17.96 5.94
C ALA A 219 -10.05 -17.10 6.81
N ARG A 220 -10.20 -17.48 8.08
CA ARG A 220 -11.01 -16.69 9.04
C ARG A 220 -10.47 -15.27 9.26
N SER A 221 -9.20 -14.96 8.99
CA SER A 221 -8.59 -13.64 9.21
C SER A 221 -7.14 -13.51 8.68
N ILE A 222 -6.84 -12.47 7.89
CA ILE A 222 -5.49 -11.95 7.59
C ILE A 222 -5.44 -10.48 7.99
N THR A 223 -4.46 -10.04 8.78
CA THR A 223 -4.30 -8.62 9.12
C THR A 223 -3.25 -7.97 8.23
N ALA A 224 -3.59 -6.87 7.54
CA ALA A 224 -2.62 -5.95 6.95
C ALA A 224 -2.78 -4.56 7.57
N GLY A 225 -1.69 -3.95 7.99
CA GLY A 225 -1.69 -2.63 8.62
C GLY A 225 -0.54 -2.46 9.60
N ILE A 226 0.15 -1.32 9.53
CA ILE A 226 1.31 -1.03 10.37
C ILE A 226 0.88 -1.00 11.85
N ARG A 227 1.34 -2.01 12.60
CA ARG A 227 1.61 -1.80 14.04
C ARG A 227 2.88 -0.95 14.12
N THR A 228 2.86 0.15 14.87
CA THR A 228 4.12 0.79 15.24
C THR A 228 4.99 -0.26 15.92
N THR A 229 6.24 -0.36 15.45
CA THR A 229 7.11 -1.55 15.36
C THR A 229 6.85 -2.34 14.09
N GLN A 230 7.52 -1.97 12.99
CA GLN A 230 8.36 -2.77 12.07
C GLN A 230 8.15 -4.30 11.89
N THR A 231 7.06 -4.88 12.39
CA THR A 231 6.99 -6.29 12.81
C THR A 231 5.82 -7.03 12.14
N ILE A 232 5.19 -6.48 11.10
CA ILE A 232 4.32 -7.35 10.27
C ILE A 232 5.17 -8.40 9.56
N MET A 233 6.35 -8.03 9.04
CA MET A 233 7.18 -9.02 8.34
C MET A 233 7.68 -10.16 9.22
N GLN A 234 7.65 -10.07 10.55
CA GLN A 234 8.12 -11.19 11.40
C GLN A 234 6.99 -12.14 11.84
N SER A 235 5.76 -11.66 12.06
CA SER A 235 4.67 -12.53 12.53
C SER A 235 3.93 -13.25 11.39
N THR A 236 3.88 -12.69 10.17
CA THR A 236 3.41 -13.44 8.98
C THR A 236 4.50 -14.31 8.36
N ALA A 237 5.78 -14.00 8.57
CA ALA A 237 6.90 -14.83 8.11
C ALA A 237 7.05 -16.16 8.84
N THR A 238 6.40 -16.37 10.01
CA THR A 238 6.42 -17.70 10.65
C THR A 238 5.61 -18.74 9.85
N THR A 239 4.77 -18.29 8.91
CA THR A 239 4.02 -19.17 7.99
C THR A 239 4.50 -19.06 6.53
N ILE A 240 5.22 -17.98 6.17
CA ILE A 240 5.80 -17.78 4.84
C ILE A 240 7.28 -18.18 4.89
N ARG A 241 7.59 -19.43 4.55
CA ARG A 241 8.99 -19.87 4.41
C ARG A 241 9.66 -19.06 3.30
N SER A 242 10.74 -18.39 3.68
CA SER A 242 11.63 -17.61 2.84
C SER A 242 12.20 -18.40 1.65
N THR A 243 11.74 -18.08 0.46
CA THR A 243 12.52 -18.08 -0.79
C THR A 243 11.95 -17.00 -1.71
N TRP A 244 12.82 -16.34 -2.48
CA TRP A 244 12.59 -15.31 -3.51
C TRP A 244 11.24 -15.38 -4.26
N PRO A 245 10.70 -14.24 -4.76
CA PRO A 245 9.27 -14.06 -4.97
C PRO A 245 8.76 -15.06 -5.99
N SER A 246 8.02 -16.02 -5.47
CA SER A 246 7.19 -16.97 -6.18
C SER A 246 5.88 -16.97 -5.39
N ALA A 247 4.74 -16.88 -6.08
CA ALA A 247 3.43 -16.80 -5.47
C ALA A 247 3.31 -17.78 -4.28
N HIS A 248 3.04 -17.26 -3.08
CA HIS A 248 2.92 -18.08 -1.89
C HIS A 248 1.44 -18.41 -1.66
N THR A 249 1.01 -19.59 -2.07
CA THR A 249 -0.30 -20.12 -1.70
C THR A 249 -0.30 -20.46 -0.21
N VAL A 250 -1.02 -19.68 0.61
CA VAL A 250 -1.15 -19.97 2.05
C VAL A 250 -2.24 -21.03 2.24
N LYS A 251 -1.84 -22.27 2.59
CA LYS A 251 -2.77 -23.34 2.97
C LYS A 251 -3.00 -23.33 4.48
N THR A 252 -4.23 -23.06 4.92
CA THR A 252 -4.60 -23.28 6.34
C THR A 252 -4.83 -24.79 6.57
N ARG A 253 -4.09 -25.40 7.51
CA ARG A 253 -4.34 -26.79 7.91
C ARG A 253 -5.72 -26.87 8.56
N GLY A 254 -6.61 -27.65 7.96
CA GLY A 254 -7.93 -27.96 8.52
C GLY A 254 -7.81 -28.60 9.91
N ALA A 255 -8.74 -28.24 10.79
CA ALA A 255 -8.87 -28.83 12.11
C ALA A 255 -9.04 -30.36 11.99
N LEU A 256 -8.27 -31.11 12.77
CA LEU A 256 -8.45 -32.54 12.96
C LEU A 256 -9.86 -32.80 13.49
N PRO A 257 -10.61 -33.79 12.96
CA PRO A 257 -11.89 -34.16 13.52
C PRO A 257 -11.66 -34.79 14.91
N THR A 258 -12.25 -34.19 15.93
CA THR A 258 -12.35 -34.78 17.26
C THR A 258 -13.25 -36.01 17.19
N LYS A 259 -12.71 -37.17 17.56
CA LYS A 259 -13.48 -38.35 17.94
C LYS A 259 -14.11 -38.15 19.32
#